data_AF-A0A6C8GWT3-F1
#
_entry.id   AF-A0A6C8GWT3-F1
#
_cell.length_a   1.000
_cell.length_b   1.000
_cell.length_c   1.000
_cell.angle_alpha   90.00
_cell.angle_beta   90.00
_cell.angle_gamma   90.00
#
_symmetry.space_group_name_H-M   'P 1'
#
loop_
_entity.id
_entity.type
_entity.pdbx_description
1 polymer ?
#
loop_
_entity_poly.entity_id
_entity_poly.type
_entity_poly.pdbx_seq_one_letter_code
_entity_poly.pdbx_strand_id
1 'polypeptide(L)'
;GDFAIKGNTLTLANGLIDTGFARLKANGEWVNAPGNERTSLKGSLHGSNLDTAAGFFGISTPIQNASFNVDYDLHWRNPPWQPDEATLNGILRTRLGKGEFTDLSSGHAGQLLRLLSFDALLRKLRFDFRDTFSEGFYFDSIHSTAWIKDGVLHTDDTLVDGLEADIAMKGSVDLVRRRLDMEAVVAPEISH
;
A
#
# COMPACT_ATOMS: atom_id res chain seq x y z
N GLY A 1 19.12 -2.06 -16.14
CA GLY A 1 18.25 -1.01 -16.71
C GLY A 1 19.07 -0.18 -17.65
N ASP A 2 18.45 0.21 -18.76
CA ASP A 2 19.06 1.02 -19.81
C ASP A 2 18.60 2.46 -19.64
N PHE A 3 19.54 3.39 -19.58
CA PHE A 3 19.26 4.81 -19.48
C PHE A 3 19.53 5.49 -20.81
N ALA A 4 18.67 6.43 -21.19
CA ALA A 4 18.90 7.30 -22.33
C ALA A 4 18.49 8.73 -22.00
N ILE A 5 19.24 9.70 -22.54
CA ILE A 5 18.97 11.12 -22.39
C ILE A 5 18.69 11.69 -23.78
N LYS A 6 17.58 12.42 -23.91
CA LYS A 6 17.22 13.15 -25.13
C LYS A 6 16.69 14.53 -24.76
N GLY A 7 17.46 15.57 -25.07
CA GLY A 7 17.14 16.93 -24.65
C GLY A 7 17.07 17.01 -23.13
N ASN A 8 15.92 17.40 -22.60
CA ASN A 8 15.66 17.53 -21.16
C ASN A 8 15.00 16.27 -20.55
N THR A 9 14.96 15.16 -21.28
CA THR A 9 14.27 13.94 -20.85
C THR A 9 15.28 12.83 -20.57
N LEU A 10 15.21 12.26 -19.36
CA LEU A 10 15.86 11.00 -18.98
C LEU A 10 14.83 9.87 -19.04
N THR A 11 15.14 8.81 -19.77
CA THR A 11 14.31 7.60 -19.80
C THR A 11 15.04 6.42 -19.16
N LEU A 12 14.28 5.60 -18.42
CA LEU A 12 14.72 4.32 -17.87
C LEU A 12 13.90 3.20 -18.51
N ALA A 13 14.57 2.23 -19.12
CA ALA A 13 13.98 0.98 -19.57
C ALA A 13 14.55 -0.21 -18.79
N ASN A 14 13.74 -1.24 -18.54
CA ASN A 14 14.17 -2.48 -17.89
C ASN A 14 14.91 -2.25 -16.56
N GLY A 15 14.47 -1.26 -15.77
CA GLY A 15 14.95 -1.03 -14.42
C GLY A 15 14.64 -2.24 -13.55
N LEU A 16 15.64 -2.71 -12.82
CA LEU A 16 15.53 -3.82 -11.89
C LEU A 16 16.34 -3.50 -10.63
N ILE A 17 15.69 -3.54 -9.48
CA ILE A 17 16.32 -3.52 -8.17
C ILE A 17 15.88 -4.80 -7.46
N ASP A 18 16.84 -5.55 -6.92
CA ASP A 18 16.57 -6.76 -6.15
C ASP A 18 17.34 -6.65 -4.84
N THR A 19 16.62 -6.58 -3.74
CA THR A 19 17.18 -6.47 -2.38
C THR A 19 17.19 -7.82 -1.64
N GLY A 20 16.73 -8.90 -2.29
CA GLY A 20 16.53 -10.22 -1.69
C GLY A 20 15.17 -10.40 -1.03
N PHE A 21 14.62 -9.37 -0.39
CA PHE A 21 13.26 -9.37 0.19
C PHE A 21 12.23 -8.63 -0.69
N ALA A 22 12.69 -7.77 -1.61
CA ALA A 22 11.85 -7.09 -2.56
C ALA A 22 12.53 -7.01 -3.93
N ARG A 23 11.76 -7.24 -4.98
CA ARG A 23 12.17 -7.06 -6.37
C ARG A 23 11.27 -6.02 -7.03
N LEU A 24 11.89 -4.92 -7.45
CA LEU A 24 11.26 -3.80 -8.14
C LEU A 24 11.67 -3.83 -9.61
N LYS A 25 10.67 -3.89 -10.49
CA LYS A 25 10.81 -3.59 -11.91
C LYS A 25 10.28 -2.18 -12.17
N ALA A 26 11.00 -1.40 -12.96
CA ALA A 26 10.64 -0.02 -13.27
C ALA A 26 10.97 0.35 -14.71
N ASN A 27 10.03 1.00 -15.38
CA ASN A 27 10.27 1.82 -16.55
C ASN A 27 9.83 3.24 -16.20
N GLY A 28 10.52 4.23 -16.74
CA GLY A 28 10.22 5.60 -16.36
C GLY A 28 10.69 6.65 -17.33
N GLU A 29 10.11 7.82 -17.17
CA GLU A 29 10.50 9.05 -17.84
C GLU A 29 10.59 10.15 -16.78
N TRP A 30 11.67 10.93 -16.83
CA TRP A 30 11.78 12.19 -16.10
C TRP A 30 12.05 13.29 -17.11
N VAL A 31 11.14 14.25 -17.18
CA VAL A 31 11.29 15.46 -18.00
C VAL A 31 11.72 16.59 -17.06
N ASN A 32 12.94 17.08 -17.23
CA ASN A 32 13.51 18.20 -16.49
C ASN A 32 13.39 19.49 -17.33
N ALA A 33 12.16 19.92 -17.59
CA ALA A 33 11.89 21.19 -18.28
C ALA A 33 11.49 22.27 -17.27
N PRO A 34 12.07 23.49 -17.32
CA PRO A 34 11.66 24.57 -16.43
C PRO A 34 10.14 24.81 -16.46
N GLY A 35 9.48 24.76 -15.30
CA GLY A 35 8.04 24.93 -15.17
C GLY A 35 7.17 23.73 -15.61
N ASN A 36 7.77 22.65 -16.11
CA ASN A 36 7.08 21.44 -16.53
C ASN A 36 7.88 20.19 -16.14
N GLU A 37 8.48 20.23 -14.95
CA GLU A 37 9.16 19.07 -14.39
C GLU A 37 8.15 17.99 -14.03
N ARG A 38 8.39 16.77 -14.50
CA ARG A 38 7.53 15.63 -14.21
C ARG A 38 8.30 14.33 -14.24
N THR A 39 7.90 13.41 -13.37
CA THR A 39 8.34 12.03 -13.38
C THR A 39 7.13 11.13 -13.60
N SER A 40 7.30 10.13 -14.45
CA SER A 40 6.37 9.02 -14.62
C SER A 40 7.13 7.71 -14.41
N LEU A 41 6.66 6.85 -13.52
CA LEU A 41 7.21 5.52 -13.27
C LEU A 41 6.10 4.48 -13.38
N LYS A 42 6.38 3.39 -14.08
CA LYS A 42 5.50 2.23 -14.14
C LYS A 42 6.26 0.93 -13.99
N GLY A 43 5.63 -0.06 -13.39
CA GLY A 43 6.25 -1.37 -13.25
C GLY A 43 5.55 -2.22 -12.21
N SER A 44 6.33 -3.08 -11.57
CA SER A 44 5.85 -4.02 -10.57
C SER A 44 6.82 -4.11 -9.40
N LEU A 45 6.31 -4.24 -8.20
CA LEU A 45 7.06 -4.45 -6.98
C LEU A 45 6.53 -5.74 -6.33
N HIS A 46 7.39 -6.72 -6.07
CA HIS A 46 6.97 -7.95 -5.42
C HIS A 46 8.00 -8.48 -4.43
N GLY A 47 7.54 -9.28 -3.47
CA GLY A 47 8.40 -9.89 -2.45
C GLY A 47 7.67 -10.97 -1.66
N SER A 48 8.42 -11.77 -0.91
CA SER A 48 7.88 -12.90 -0.15
C SER A 48 7.40 -12.52 1.25
N ASN A 49 7.84 -11.38 1.80
CA ASN A 49 7.48 -10.93 3.13
C ASN A 49 7.38 -9.39 3.17
N LEU A 50 6.16 -8.89 3.39
CA LEU A 50 5.81 -7.47 3.35
C LEU A 50 6.39 -6.69 4.53
N ASP A 51 6.34 -7.23 5.75
CA ASP A 51 6.79 -6.53 6.96
C ASP A 51 8.31 -6.29 6.95
N THR A 52 9.10 -7.28 6.51
CA THR A 52 10.54 -7.14 6.30
C THR A 52 10.83 -6.08 5.22
N ALA A 53 10.11 -6.12 4.10
CA ALA A 53 10.30 -5.15 3.03
C ALA A 53 9.92 -3.72 3.46
N ALA A 54 8.77 -3.57 4.12
CA ALA A 54 8.31 -2.29 4.65
C ALA A 54 9.28 -1.71 5.69
N GLY A 55 9.75 -2.56 6.62
CA GLY A 55 10.72 -2.18 7.64
C GLY A 55 12.05 -1.69 7.07
N PHE A 56 12.54 -2.31 5.98
CA PHE A 56 13.74 -1.84 5.28
C PHE A 56 13.61 -0.40 4.75
N PHE A 57 12.40 -0.01 4.34
CA PHE A 57 12.08 1.35 3.89
C PHE A 57 11.61 2.27 5.03
N GLY A 58 11.67 1.82 6.29
CA GLY A 58 11.25 2.59 7.46
C GLY A 58 9.73 2.74 7.60
N ILE A 59 8.94 1.90 6.92
CA ILE A 59 7.48 1.89 6.96
C ILE A 59 7.01 0.82 7.95
N SER A 60 6.15 1.20 8.88
CA SER A 60 5.45 0.24 9.76
C SER A 60 4.14 -0.20 9.11
N THR A 61 3.82 -1.49 9.22
CA THR A 61 2.59 -2.09 8.70
C THR A 61 1.99 -3.03 9.74
N PRO A 62 0.66 -3.07 9.91
CA PRO A 62 0.00 -4.06 10.77
C PRO A 62 -0.03 -5.46 10.12
N ILE A 63 0.23 -5.55 8.82
CA ILE A 63 0.23 -6.81 8.06
C ILE A 63 1.59 -7.49 8.18
N GLN A 64 1.60 -8.71 8.69
CA GLN A 64 2.80 -9.53 8.81
C GLN A 64 2.72 -10.79 7.94
N ASN A 65 3.89 -11.34 7.62
CA ASN A 65 4.06 -12.66 7.01
C ASN A 65 3.45 -12.81 5.60
N ALA A 66 2.94 -11.73 5.01
CA ALA A 66 2.33 -11.74 3.70
C ALA A 66 3.34 -11.53 2.57
N SER A 67 3.27 -12.36 1.54
CA SER A 67 3.85 -12.01 0.24
C SER A 67 3.08 -10.87 -0.41
N PHE A 68 3.72 -10.12 -1.30
CA PHE A 68 3.11 -8.97 -1.96
C PHE A 68 3.47 -8.89 -3.43
N ASN A 69 2.52 -8.41 -4.23
CA ASN A 69 2.70 -8.01 -5.62
C ASN A 69 1.90 -6.73 -5.87
N VAL A 70 2.60 -5.68 -6.29
CA VAL A 70 2.04 -4.35 -6.55
C VAL A 70 2.41 -3.96 -7.97
N ASP A 71 1.42 -3.88 -8.86
CA ASP A 71 1.58 -3.22 -10.16
C ASP A 71 1.27 -1.74 -9.99
N TYR A 72 2.10 -0.86 -10.55
CA TYR A 72 1.96 0.58 -10.40
C TYR A 72 2.18 1.33 -11.71
N ASP A 73 1.46 2.43 -11.87
CA ASP A 73 1.68 3.46 -12.88
C ASP A 73 1.43 4.81 -12.21
N LEU A 74 2.50 5.54 -11.92
CA LEU A 74 2.51 6.72 -11.05
C LEU A 74 3.19 7.89 -11.75
N HIS A 75 2.71 9.09 -11.46
CA HIS A 75 3.35 10.32 -11.91
C HIS A 75 3.20 11.47 -10.91
N TRP A 76 4.19 12.36 -10.88
CA TRP A 76 4.23 13.55 -10.03
C TRP A 76 5.09 14.66 -10.65
N ARG A 77 5.04 15.87 -10.07
CA ARG A 77 5.70 17.08 -10.61
C ARG A 77 6.99 17.44 -9.86
N ASN A 78 7.95 16.52 -9.83
CA ASN A 78 9.26 16.70 -9.20
C ASN A 78 10.23 15.62 -9.73
N PRO A 79 11.55 15.64 -9.43
CA PRO A 79 12.48 14.58 -9.82
C PRO A 79 12.13 13.21 -9.20
N PRO A 80 12.67 12.11 -9.77
CA PRO A 80 12.33 10.76 -9.33
C PRO A 80 12.78 10.42 -7.90
N TRP A 81 13.80 11.11 -7.38
CA TRP A 81 14.30 10.94 -6.00
C TRP A 81 13.64 11.87 -4.97
N GLN A 82 12.69 12.71 -5.39
CA GLN A 82 11.89 13.56 -4.50
C GLN A 82 10.40 13.48 -4.87
N PRO A 83 9.73 12.34 -4.67
CA PRO A 83 8.30 12.24 -4.89
C PRO A 83 7.52 13.38 -4.21
N ASP A 84 6.63 14.02 -4.95
CA ASP A 84 5.75 15.07 -4.44
C ASP A 84 4.35 14.48 -4.25
N GLU A 85 4.01 14.16 -3.00
CA GLU A 85 2.72 13.57 -2.65
C GLU A 85 1.54 14.43 -3.12
N ALA A 86 1.64 15.76 -3.08
CA ALA A 86 0.55 16.66 -3.43
C ALA A 86 0.21 16.67 -4.92
N THR A 87 1.14 16.21 -5.76
CA THR A 87 0.94 16.11 -7.21
C THR A 87 0.95 14.67 -7.71
N LEU A 88 1.02 13.72 -6.78
CA LEU A 88 0.99 12.30 -7.08
C LEU A 88 -0.37 11.92 -7.65
N ASN A 89 -0.31 11.23 -8.78
CA ASN A 89 -1.45 10.72 -9.51
C ASN A 89 -1.07 9.33 -10.06
N GLY A 90 -2.05 8.47 -10.28
CA GLY A 90 -1.78 7.17 -10.89
C GLY A 90 -2.71 6.05 -10.42
N ILE A 91 -2.30 4.81 -10.67
CA ILE A 91 -3.04 3.60 -10.33
C ILE A 91 -2.10 2.60 -9.67
N LEU A 92 -2.63 1.91 -8.65
CA LEU A 92 -2.00 0.80 -7.97
C LEU A 92 -2.93 -0.42 -8.05
N ARG A 93 -2.36 -1.59 -8.28
CA ARG A 93 -3.04 -2.88 -8.13
C ARG A 93 -2.23 -3.74 -7.20
N THR A 94 -2.80 -4.06 -6.05
CA THR A 94 -2.11 -4.77 -4.97
C THR A 94 -2.74 -6.14 -4.79
N ARG A 95 -1.88 -7.14 -4.65
CA ARG A 95 -2.24 -8.47 -4.16
C ARG A 95 -1.31 -8.85 -3.03
N LEU A 96 -1.87 -9.19 -1.88
CA LEU A 96 -1.16 -9.83 -0.80
C LEU A 96 -1.59 -11.29 -0.73
N GLY A 97 -0.62 -12.19 -0.53
CA GLY A 97 -0.90 -13.59 -0.23
C GLY A 97 -1.17 -13.80 1.26
N LYS A 98 -1.22 -15.06 1.68
CA LYS A 98 -1.53 -15.44 3.07
C LYS A 98 -0.71 -14.66 4.09
N GLY A 99 -1.36 -14.17 5.14
CA GLY A 99 -0.72 -13.40 6.20
C GLY A 99 -1.66 -13.15 7.36
N GLU A 100 -1.27 -12.23 8.23
CA GLU A 100 -2.06 -11.87 9.41
C GLU A 100 -2.03 -10.36 9.66
N PHE A 101 -3.15 -9.81 10.12
CA PHE A 101 -3.18 -8.50 10.75
C PHE A 101 -2.87 -8.68 12.23
N THR A 102 -1.80 -8.04 12.67
CA THR A 102 -1.35 -8.02 14.07
C THR A 102 -1.68 -6.69 14.73
N ASP A 103 -1.91 -6.73 16.03
CA ASP A 103 -2.16 -5.56 16.83
C ASP A 103 -0.84 -4.79 17.05
N LEU A 104 -0.72 -3.57 16.48
CA LEU A 104 0.44 -2.70 16.67
C LEU A 104 0.53 -2.12 18.10
N SER A 105 -0.43 -2.43 18.99
CA SER A 105 -0.51 -1.87 20.34
C SER A 105 0.51 -2.41 21.36
N SER A 106 1.36 -3.38 20.98
CA SER A 106 2.29 -4.04 21.92
C SER A 106 3.72 -3.45 22.01
N GLY A 107 4.01 -2.31 21.38
CA GLY A 107 5.37 -1.72 21.43
C GLY A 107 5.45 -0.22 21.17
N HIS A 108 6.42 0.44 21.81
CA HIS A 108 6.61 1.89 21.90
C HIS A 108 6.53 2.66 20.57
N ALA A 109 5.35 3.17 20.23
CA ALA A 109 5.15 4.23 19.24
C ALA A 109 3.87 5.02 19.54
N GLY A 110 3.80 5.61 20.73
CA GLY A 110 2.91 6.76 20.94
C GLY A 110 3.48 7.96 20.21
N GLN A 111 2.74 8.51 19.24
CA GLN A 111 2.91 9.77 18.47
C GLN A 111 2.88 9.45 16.96
N LEU A 112 1.83 9.68 16.17
CA LEU A 112 0.82 10.72 16.18
C LEU A 112 -0.40 10.27 15.31
N LEU A 113 -1.57 10.20 15.94
CA LEU A 113 -2.89 10.53 15.35
C LEU A 113 -3.63 9.64 14.32
N ARG A 114 -3.19 8.47 13.84
CA ARG A 114 -3.88 7.82 12.68
C ARG A 114 -4.52 6.45 12.81
N LEU A 115 -4.38 5.75 13.93
CA LEU A 115 -5.06 4.46 14.11
C LEU A 115 -6.47 4.57 14.71
N LEU A 116 -6.94 5.76 15.09
CA LEU A 116 -8.23 5.90 15.78
C LEU A 116 -9.44 5.37 14.99
N SER A 117 -9.41 5.35 13.65
CA SER A 117 -10.51 4.77 12.85
C SER A 117 -10.33 3.27 12.63
N PHE A 118 -9.14 2.79 12.25
CA PHE A 118 -8.91 1.36 11.98
C PHE A 118 -8.89 0.53 13.26
N ASP A 119 -8.23 1.01 14.32
CA ASP A 119 -8.24 0.36 15.63
C ASP A 119 -9.65 0.39 16.25
N ALA A 120 -10.44 1.43 16.02
CA ALA A 120 -11.85 1.43 16.44
C ALA A 120 -12.71 0.44 15.64
N LEU A 121 -12.47 0.31 14.33
CA LEU A 121 -13.12 -0.72 13.50
C LEU A 121 -12.76 -2.12 13.98
N LEU A 122 -11.46 -2.42 14.14
CA LEU A 122 -10.98 -3.69 14.67
C LEU A 122 -11.50 -3.97 16.08
N ARG A 123 -11.53 -2.96 16.97
CA ARG A 123 -12.05 -3.12 18.33
C ARG A 123 -13.55 -3.41 18.36
N LYS A 124 -14.33 -2.83 17.44
CA LYS A 124 -15.76 -3.15 17.29
C LYS A 124 -15.96 -4.58 16.78
N LEU A 125 -15.22 -4.98 15.73
CA LEU A 125 -15.26 -6.35 15.21
C LEU A 125 -14.86 -7.36 16.29
N ARG A 126 -13.75 -7.13 16.99
CA ARG A 126 -13.33 -7.96 18.12
C ARG A 126 -14.38 -8.01 19.22
N PHE A 127 -15.10 -6.92 19.50
CA PHE A 127 -16.15 -6.90 20.52
C PHE A 127 -17.37 -7.73 20.12
N ASP A 128 -17.73 -7.72 18.84
CA ASP A 128 -18.83 -8.50 18.27
C ASP A 128 -18.45 -9.99 18.08
N PHE A 129 -17.15 -10.31 17.98
CA PHE A 129 -16.63 -11.65 17.68
C PHE A 129 -15.50 -12.10 18.63
N ARG A 130 -15.64 -11.83 19.94
CA ARG A 130 -14.57 -12.04 20.94
C ARG A 130 -14.00 -13.47 20.97
N ASP A 131 -14.81 -14.46 20.63
CA ASP A 131 -14.44 -15.87 20.70
C ASP A 131 -13.60 -16.35 19.49
N THR A 132 -13.43 -15.51 18.45
CA THR A 132 -12.76 -15.88 17.19
C THR A 132 -11.42 -15.14 16.96
N PHE A 133 -11.20 -13.96 17.57
CA PHE A 133 -10.06 -13.05 17.27
C PHE A 133 -8.93 -13.06 18.34
N SER A 134 -8.64 -14.20 18.97
CA SER A 134 -7.82 -14.21 20.19
C SER A 134 -6.33 -13.90 20.01
N GLU A 135 -5.73 -14.06 18.82
CA GLU A 135 -4.27 -13.89 18.61
C GLU A 135 -3.86 -13.06 17.37
N GLY A 136 -4.79 -12.78 16.44
CA GLY A 136 -4.56 -12.05 15.19
C GLY A 136 -5.80 -12.19 14.30
N PHE A 137 -5.81 -11.55 13.12
CA PHE A 137 -6.80 -11.86 12.08
C PHE A 137 -6.07 -12.42 10.86
N TYR A 138 -6.27 -13.71 10.60
CA TYR A 138 -5.60 -14.42 9.52
C TYR A 138 -6.36 -14.25 8.22
N PHE A 139 -5.61 -14.17 7.12
CA PHE A 139 -6.20 -14.07 5.80
C PHE A 139 -5.41 -14.87 4.78
N ASP A 140 -6.13 -15.35 3.77
CA ASP A 140 -5.58 -16.08 2.64
C ASP A 140 -5.15 -15.14 1.51
N SER A 141 -5.87 -14.02 1.32
CA SER A 141 -5.48 -13.01 0.34
C SER A 141 -6.04 -11.62 0.64
N ILE A 142 -5.36 -10.60 0.11
CA ILE A 142 -5.89 -9.23 -0.01
C ILE A 142 -5.76 -8.77 -1.45
N HIS A 143 -6.84 -8.27 -2.00
CA HIS A 143 -6.89 -7.68 -3.34
C HIS A 143 -7.37 -6.23 -3.26
N SER A 144 -6.73 -5.34 -4.01
CA SER A 144 -7.14 -3.93 -4.04
C SER A 144 -6.71 -3.27 -5.34
N THR A 145 -7.62 -2.53 -5.96
CA THR A 145 -7.30 -1.49 -6.94
C THR A 145 -7.43 -0.14 -6.27
N ALA A 146 -6.44 0.72 -6.49
CA ALA A 146 -6.50 2.08 -6.02
C ALA A 146 -6.09 3.06 -7.12
N TRP A 147 -6.73 4.21 -7.16
CA TRP A 147 -6.30 5.34 -7.98
C TRP A 147 -5.94 6.51 -7.09
N ILE A 148 -4.92 7.25 -7.50
CA ILE A 148 -4.44 8.42 -6.78
C ILE A 148 -4.73 9.64 -7.64
N LYS A 149 -5.30 10.67 -7.02
CA LYS A 149 -5.47 11.98 -7.63
C LYS A 149 -5.04 13.06 -6.66
N ASP A 150 -4.07 13.87 -7.09
CA ASP A 150 -3.55 15.02 -6.32
C ASP A 150 -3.23 14.65 -4.85
N GLY A 151 -2.58 13.50 -4.66
CA GLY A 151 -2.20 12.98 -3.34
C GLY A 151 -3.31 12.33 -2.53
N VAL A 152 -4.51 12.17 -3.09
CA VAL A 152 -5.60 11.42 -2.45
C VAL A 152 -5.76 10.08 -3.15
N LEU A 153 -5.48 9.01 -2.41
CA LEU A 153 -5.71 7.63 -2.84
C LEU A 153 -7.18 7.27 -2.61
N HIS A 154 -7.78 6.57 -3.56
CA HIS A 154 -9.15 6.06 -3.50
C HIS A 154 -9.18 4.58 -3.87
N THR A 155 -10.07 3.83 -3.24
CA THR A 155 -10.37 2.42 -3.57
C THR A 155 -11.84 2.14 -3.32
N ASP A 156 -12.43 1.27 -4.13
CA ASP A 156 -13.82 0.83 -4.02
C ASP A 156 -13.97 -0.71 -4.00
N ASP A 157 -12.86 -1.43 -4.19
CA ASP A 157 -12.82 -2.88 -4.45
C ASP A 157 -11.82 -3.62 -3.57
N THR A 158 -11.44 -3.06 -2.41
CA THR A 158 -10.52 -3.76 -1.52
C THR A 158 -11.23 -4.94 -0.86
N LEU A 159 -10.71 -6.15 -1.04
CA LEU A 159 -11.27 -7.38 -0.49
C LEU A 159 -10.18 -8.12 0.30
N VAL A 160 -10.55 -8.63 1.46
CA VAL A 160 -9.75 -9.51 2.32
C VAL A 160 -10.51 -10.81 2.45
N ASP A 161 -9.90 -11.88 1.98
CA ASP A 161 -10.36 -13.26 2.15
C ASP A 161 -9.78 -13.77 3.46
N GLY A 162 -10.57 -13.67 4.53
CA GLY A 162 -10.12 -13.93 5.90
C GLY A 162 -10.55 -15.30 6.39
N LEU A 163 -9.75 -15.89 7.28
CA LEU A 163 -10.05 -17.22 7.85
C LEU A 163 -11.33 -17.17 8.71
N GLU A 164 -11.53 -16.09 9.45
CA GLU A 164 -12.67 -15.92 10.34
C GLU A 164 -13.83 -15.12 9.71
N ALA A 165 -13.52 -14.29 8.71
CA ALA A 165 -14.49 -13.42 8.04
C ALA A 165 -13.95 -12.86 6.73
N ASP A 166 -14.82 -12.64 5.76
CA ASP A 166 -14.52 -11.80 4.61
C ASP A 166 -14.68 -10.31 4.95
N ILE A 167 -13.76 -9.48 4.47
CA ILE A 167 -13.83 -8.02 4.65
C ILE A 167 -13.79 -7.32 3.30
N ALA A 168 -14.80 -6.50 3.03
CA ALA A 168 -14.79 -5.56 1.90
C ALA A 168 -14.57 -4.14 2.40
N MET A 169 -13.64 -3.40 1.79
CA MET A 169 -13.29 -2.03 2.16
C MET A 169 -13.33 -1.09 0.96
N LYS A 170 -13.77 0.14 1.23
CA LYS A 170 -13.76 1.25 0.27
C LYS A 170 -13.50 2.57 0.98
N GLY A 171 -13.05 3.57 0.25
CA GLY A 171 -12.87 4.91 0.78
C GLY A 171 -11.68 5.64 0.19
N SER A 172 -11.04 6.46 1.02
CA SER A 172 -9.93 7.32 0.60
C SER A 172 -8.88 7.54 1.69
N VAL A 173 -7.68 7.84 1.22
CA VAL A 173 -6.53 8.21 2.05
C VAL A 173 -5.92 9.49 1.50
N ASP A 174 -6.00 10.57 2.26
CA ASP A 174 -5.26 11.80 1.97
C ASP A 174 -3.82 11.62 2.44
N LEU A 175 -2.90 11.44 1.48
CA LEU A 175 -1.48 11.21 1.76
C LEU A 175 -0.83 12.48 2.31
N VAL A 176 -1.22 13.65 1.82
CA VAL A 176 -0.65 14.96 2.18
C VAL A 176 -1.02 15.34 3.61
N ARG A 177 -2.32 15.28 3.93
CA ARG A 177 -2.85 15.63 5.25
C ARG A 177 -2.78 14.49 6.24
N ARG A 178 -2.35 13.31 5.79
CA ARG A 178 -2.27 12.12 6.61
C ARG A 178 -3.64 11.84 7.24
N ARG A 179 -4.69 11.74 6.43
CA ARG A 179 -6.07 11.42 6.87
C ARG A 179 -6.59 10.17 6.19
N LEU A 180 -7.37 9.38 6.93
CA LEU A 180 -8.00 8.15 6.46
C LEU A 180 -9.52 8.31 6.57
N ASP A 181 -10.25 7.97 5.52
CA ASP A 181 -11.71 7.91 5.51
C ASP A 181 -12.12 6.62 4.79
N MET A 182 -12.30 5.55 5.56
CA MET A 182 -12.51 4.19 5.06
C MET A 182 -13.74 3.59 5.71
N GLU A 183 -14.53 2.88 4.90
CA GLU A 183 -15.65 2.04 5.33
C GLU A 183 -15.28 0.58 5.12
N ALA A 184 -15.69 -0.27 6.06
CA ALA A 184 -15.50 -1.71 5.99
C ALA A 184 -16.84 -2.43 6.23
N VAL A 185 -17.11 -3.44 5.42
CA VAL A 185 -18.19 -4.41 5.62
C VAL A 185 -17.53 -5.74 5.95
N VAL A 186 -17.98 -6.39 7.02
CA VAL A 186 -17.45 -7.66 7.48
C VAL A 186 -18.54 -8.72 7.42
N ALA A 187 -18.25 -9.82 6.75
CA ALA A 187 -19.11 -10.98 6.62
C ALA A 187 -18.43 -12.16 7.32
N PRO A 188 -18.88 -12.55 8.52
CA PRO A 188 -18.31 -13.67 9.25
C PRO A 188 -18.47 -14.98 8.47
N GLU A 189 -17.45 -15.83 8.52
CA GLU A 189 -17.60 -17.21 8.08
C GLU A 189 -18.38 -17.99 9.15
N ILE A 190 -19.50 -18.61 8.78
CA ILE A 190 -20.19 -19.53 9.67
C ILE A 190 -19.56 -20.91 9.48
N SER A 191 -18.66 -21.27 10.39
CA SER A 191 -18.13 -22.64 10.46
C SER A 191 -19.29 -23.60 10.77
N HIS A 192 -19.47 -24.62 9.93
CA HIS A 192 -20.39 -25.75 10.16
C HIS A 192 -19.76 -26.82 11.06
#